data_AF-A0A538CIV0-F1
#
_entry.id   AF-A0A538CIV0-F1
#
_cell.length_a   1.000
_cell.length_b   1.000
_cell.length_c   1.000
_cell.angle_alpha   90.00
_cell.angle_beta   90.00
_cell.angle_gamma   90.00
#
_symmetry.space_group_name_H-M   'P 1'
#
loop_
_entity.id
_entity.type
_entity.pdbx_description
1 polymer ?
#
loop_
_entity_poly.entity_id
_entity_poly.type
_entity_poly.pdbx_seq_one_letter_code
_entity_poly.pdbx_strand_id
1 'polypeptide(L)'
;MKHASARICLGLVTAAAALAATLGATAADANFAAYRTHVNAICRSYTPRFKRLEADMAKAKRAGNLHRYAYDFGTILGLTLAQGVRVEKTPVPADGRARMAGPLRLLHAADAQLRRALAAATAGDQTGFAAQLTKLAKVSAPLNHSFDAVGLQDCGSRQQ
;
A
#
# COMPACT_ATOMS: atom_id res chain seq x y z
N MET A 1 14.95 -19.54 52.28
CA MET A 1 13.81 -19.25 53.18
C MET A 1 13.91 -17.81 53.66
N LYS A 2 12.91 -16.97 53.32
CA LYS A 2 12.32 -15.91 54.15
C LYS A 2 11.35 -15.11 53.27
N HIS A 3 10.09 -15.51 53.31
CA HIS A 3 8.97 -14.64 52.95
C HIS A 3 8.76 -13.62 54.06
N ALA A 4 8.47 -12.38 53.70
CA ALA A 4 7.77 -11.44 54.56
C ALA A 4 6.71 -10.71 53.72
N SER A 5 5.46 -10.96 54.09
CA SER A 5 4.25 -10.46 53.47
C SER A 5 3.88 -9.06 53.95
N ALA A 6 3.26 -8.32 53.02
CA ALA A 6 2.06 -7.48 53.15
C ALA A 6 1.99 -6.35 54.20
N ARG A 7 1.64 -5.14 53.72
CA ARG A 7 0.29 -4.51 53.83
C ARG A 7 0.39 -3.02 53.42
N ILE A 8 -0.25 -2.65 52.31
CA ILE A 8 -1.49 -1.85 52.23
C ILE A 8 -1.36 -0.46 52.87
N CYS A 9 -1.26 0.56 52.03
CA CYS A 9 -1.89 1.86 52.26
C CYS A 9 -2.68 2.24 51.00
N LEU A 10 -3.95 1.86 51.00
CA LEU A 10 -4.98 2.39 50.14
C LEU A 10 -5.24 3.84 50.61
N GLY A 11 -4.95 4.83 49.78
CA GLY A 11 -5.09 6.24 50.13
C GLY A 11 -5.46 7.12 48.94
N LEU A 12 -6.76 7.36 48.81
CA LEU A 12 -7.38 8.58 48.28
C LEU A 12 -7.23 8.93 46.78
N VAL A 13 -8.29 8.53 46.08
CA VAL A 13 -8.89 9.19 44.92
C VAL A 13 -9.19 10.67 45.24
N THR A 14 -8.77 11.62 44.40
CA THR A 14 -9.61 12.63 43.72
C THR A 14 -8.80 13.86 43.22
N ALA A 15 -8.97 14.14 41.93
CA ALA A 15 -9.02 15.46 41.28
C ALA A 15 -7.87 16.47 41.49
N ALA A 16 -6.94 16.48 40.55
CA ALA A 16 -6.37 17.73 40.04
C ALA A 16 -6.39 17.68 38.51
N ALA A 17 -7.42 18.33 37.96
CA ALA A 17 -7.46 18.77 36.58
C ALA A 17 -6.36 19.82 36.33
N ALA A 18 -6.05 20.00 35.04
CA ALA A 18 -5.20 21.06 34.48
C ALA A 18 -3.69 20.85 34.56
N LEU A 19 -3.13 20.15 33.56
CA LEU A 19 -2.20 20.71 32.57
C LEU A 19 -1.58 19.57 31.75
N ALA A 20 -2.21 19.26 30.62
CA ALA A 20 -1.51 18.73 29.44
C ALA A 20 -2.33 19.11 28.22
N ALA A 21 -2.25 20.39 27.87
CA ALA A 21 -2.61 20.87 26.55
C ALA A 21 -1.72 20.22 25.49
N THR A 22 -2.23 20.19 24.25
CA THR A 22 -1.62 19.72 22.99
C THR A 22 -1.69 18.20 22.82
N LEU A 23 -2.56 17.64 21.97
CA LEU A 23 -2.83 17.99 20.59
C LEU A 23 -4.34 17.92 20.33
N GLY A 24 -4.99 19.08 20.17
CA GLY A 24 -6.20 19.10 19.36
C GLY A 24 -5.81 18.61 17.98
N ALA A 25 -6.40 17.50 17.53
CA ALA A 25 -6.35 17.13 16.12
C ALA A 25 -6.97 18.31 15.36
N THR A 26 -6.11 19.16 14.81
CA THR A 26 -6.54 20.31 14.03
C THR A 26 -7.27 19.77 12.81
N ALA A 27 -8.54 20.14 12.65
CA ALA A 27 -9.34 19.90 11.45
C ALA A 27 -8.72 20.51 10.16
N ALA A 28 -7.53 21.12 10.26
CA ALA A 28 -6.73 21.64 9.16
C ALA A 28 -5.98 20.54 8.35
N ASP A 29 -5.86 19.32 8.88
CA ASP A 29 -5.24 18.17 8.17
C ASP A 29 -6.18 17.44 7.19
N ALA A 30 -7.47 17.79 7.17
CA ALA A 30 -8.47 17.13 6.33
C ALA A 30 -8.61 17.77 4.94
N ASN A 31 -7.51 18.17 4.30
CA ASN A 31 -7.53 18.68 2.94
C ASN A 31 -6.81 17.72 1.98
N PHE A 32 -7.14 17.85 0.69
CA PHE A 32 -6.63 16.93 -0.32
C PHE A 32 -5.10 16.99 -0.48
N ALA A 33 -4.43 18.09 -0.11
CA ALA A 33 -2.98 18.17 -0.17
C ALA A 33 -2.30 17.27 0.89
N ALA A 34 -2.82 17.24 2.12
CA ALA A 34 -2.34 16.34 3.16
C ALA A 34 -2.57 14.86 2.75
N TYR A 35 -3.75 14.56 2.21
CA TYR A 35 -4.06 13.23 1.65
C TYR A 35 -3.02 12.79 0.61
N ARG A 36 -2.70 13.65 -0.38
CA ARG A 36 -1.71 13.32 -1.42
C ARG A 36 -0.32 13.08 -0.85
N THR A 37 0.08 13.88 0.12
CA THR A 37 1.38 13.73 0.79
C THR A 37 1.45 12.37 1.48
N HIS A 38 0.39 11.98 2.19
CA HIS A 38 0.31 10.70 2.88
C HIS A 38 0.34 9.52 1.89
N VAL A 39 -0.48 9.55 0.84
CA VAL A 39 -0.55 8.47 -0.14
C VAL A 39 0.75 8.33 -0.94
N ASN A 40 1.39 9.43 -1.35
CA ASN A 40 2.71 9.38 -1.96
C ASN A 40 3.76 8.78 -1.02
N ALA A 41 3.72 9.08 0.28
CA ALA A 41 4.61 8.48 1.26
C ALA A 41 4.42 6.95 1.38
N ILE A 42 3.17 6.47 1.31
CA ILE A 42 2.87 5.03 1.22
C ILE A 42 3.60 4.45 0.02
N CYS A 43 3.36 4.98 -1.20
CA CYS A 43 3.90 4.40 -2.42
C CYS A 43 5.44 4.46 -2.48
N ARG A 44 6.03 5.59 -2.08
CA ARG A 44 7.48 5.77 -1.97
C ARG A 44 8.15 4.75 -1.04
N SER A 45 7.46 4.30 0.01
CA SER A 45 8.00 3.29 0.92
C SER A 45 8.16 1.90 0.27
N TYR A 46 7.42 1.63 -0.82
CA TYR A 46 7.49 0.37 -1.56
C TYR A 46 8.51 0.42 -2.71
N THR A 47 8.74 1.59 -3.31
CA THR A 47 9.62 1.76 -4.48
C THR A 47 10.99 1.07 -4.34
N PRO A 48 11.74 1.19 -3.22
CA PRO A 48 13.04 0.52 -3.10
C PRO A 48 12.95 -1.01 -3.13
N ARG A 49 11.82 -1.58 -2.67
CA ARG A 49 11.58 -3.03 -2.67
C ARG A 49 11.27 -3.51 -4.08
N PHE A 50 10.45 -2.78 -4.83
CA PHE A 50 10.18 -3.09 -6.23
C PHE A 50 11.46 -3.05 -7.07
N LYS A 51 12.23 -1.96 -6.98
CA LYS A 51 13.50 -1.84 -7.74
C LYS A 51 14.49 -2.95 -7.44
N ARG A 52 14.56 -3.40 -6.17
CA ARG A 52 15.39 -4.55 -5.79
C ARG A 52 14.91 -5.85 -6.46
N LEU A 53 13.61 -6.13 -6.40
CA LEU A 53 13.03 -7.34 -6.99
C LEU A 53 13.15 -7.34 -8.52
N GLU A 54 12.97 -6.20 -9.18
CA GLU A 54 13.19 -6.07 -10.62
C GLU A 54 14.65 -6.34 -11.02
N ALA A 55 15.60 -5.82 -10.23
CA ALA A 55 17.03 -6.11 -10.43
C ALA A 55 17.34 -7.60 -10.20
N ASP A 56 16.76 -8.21 -9.17
CA ASP A 56 16.91 -9.64 -8.87
C ASP A 56 16.30 -10.51 -9.97
N MET A 57 15.12 -10.14 -10.49
CA MET A 57 14.50 -10.78 -11.65
C MET A 57 15.37 -10.70 -12.90
N ALA A 58 15.93 -9.52 -13.20
CA ALA A 58 16.83 -9.34 -14.33
C ALA A 58 18.11 -10.18 -14.19
N LYS A 59 18.64 -10.32 -12.96
CA LYS A 59 19.76 -11.22 -12.65
C LYS A 59 19.37 -12.69 -12.83
N ALA A 60 18.23 -13.11 -12.28
CA ALA A 60 17.73 -14.47 -12.39
C ALA A 60 17.48 -14.89 -13.84
N LYS A 61 16.90 -14.00 -14.65
CA LYS A 61 16.69 -14.20 -16.09
C LYS A 61 18.01 -14.42 -16.82
N ARG A 62 19.02 -13.58 -16.59
CA ARG A 62 20.36 -13.73 -17.21
C ARG A 62 21.06 -15.01 -16.78
N ALA A 63 20.83 -15.47 -15.55
CA ALA A 63 21.39 -16.71 -15.03
C ALA A 63 20.59 -17.98 -15.41
N GLY A 64 19.50 -17.86 -16.16
CA GLY A 64 18.61 -18.99 -16.47
C GLY A 64 17.86 -19.56 -15.25
N ASN A 65 17.84 -18.86 -14.11
CA ASN A 65 17.21 -19.32 -12.88
C ASN A 65 15.71 -18.97 -12.88
N LEU A 66 14.93 -19.81 -13.57
CA LEU A 66 13.48 -19.61 -13.73
C LEU A 66 12.73 -19.67 -12.38
N HIS A 67 13.18 -20.50 -11.44
CA HIS A 67 12.56 -20.58 -10.12
C HIS A 67 12.70 -19.27 -9.35
N ARG A 68 13.90 -18.68 -9.32
CA ARG A 68 14.12 -17.39 -8.67
C ARG A 68 13.34 -16.27 -9.37
N TYR A 69 13.33 -16.27 -10.70
CA TYR A 69 12.53 -15.30 -11.47
C TYR A 69 11.05 -15.37 -11.08
N ALA A 70 10.47 -16.56 -11.03
CA ALA A 70 9.07 -16.76 -10.65
C ALA A 70 8.79 -16.33 -9.20
N TYR A 71 9.71 -16.62 -8.27
CA TYR A 71 9.62 -16.20 -6.88
C TYR A 71 9.62 -14.67 -6.72
N ASP A 72 10.58 -13.99 -7.35
CA ASP A 72 10.68 -12.53 -7.26
C ASP A 72 9.49 -11.85 -7.95
N PHE A 73 9.03 -12.40 -9.09
CA PHE A 73 7.82 -11.94 -9.75
C PHE A 73 6.59 -12.07 -8.86
N GLY A 74 6.36 -13.24 -8.25
CA GLY A 74 5.27 -13.46 -7.30
C GLY A 74 5.34 -12.50 -6.11
N THR A 75 6.55 -12.20 -5.63
CA THR A 75 6.77 -11.21 -4.56
C THR A 75 6.37 -9.80 -4.98
N ILE A 76 6.69 -9.38 -6.21
CA ILE A 76 6.22 -8.10 -6.78
C ILE A 76 4.70 -8.06 -6.77
N LEU A 77 4.02 -9.10 -7.27
CA LEU A 77 2.55 -9.16 -7.29
C LEU A 77 1.95 -9.02 -5.87
N GLY A 78 2.53 -9.72 -4.89
CA GLY A 78 2.10 -9.63 -3.49
C GLY A 78 2.28 -8.23 -2.90
N LEU A 79 3.43 -7.59 -3.16
CA LEU A 79 3.69 -6.22 -2.70
C LEU A 79 2.79 -5.19 -3.37
N THR A 80 2.50 -5.35 -4.66
CA THR A 80 1.57 -4.48 -5.40
C THR A 80 0.17 -4.54 -4.78
N LEU A 81 -0.36 -5.73 -4.48
CA LEU A 81 -1.63 -5.87 -3.77
C LEU A 81 -1.60 -5.23 -2.37
N ALA A 82 -0.52 -5.45 -1.62
CA ALA A 82 -0.39 -4.90 -0.28
C ALA A 82 -0.36 -3.36 -0.30
N GLN A 83 0.29 -2.77 -1.30
CA GLN A 83 0.28 -1.31 -1.51
C GLN A 83 -1.11 -0.83 -1.95
N GLY A 84 -1.72 -1.46 -2.95
CA GLY A 84 -3.05 -1.11 -3.45
C GLY A 84 -4.09 -1.04 -2.33
N VAL A 85 -4.13 -2.08 -1.49
CA VAL A 85 -5.00 -2.11 -0.30
C VAL A 85 -4.75 -0.96 0.67
N ARG A 86 -3.50 -0.53 0.88
CA ARG A 86 -3.20 0.62 1.75
C ARG A 86 -3.68 1.93 1.13
N VAL A 87 -3.49 2.12 -0.17
CA VAL A 87 -3.96 3.30 -0.89
C VAL A 87 -5.50 3.36 -0.88
N GLU A 88 -6.18 2.25 -1.21
CA GLU A 88 -7.65 2.17 -1.21
C GLU A 88 -8.26 2.42 0.17
N LYS A 89 -7.62 1.92 1.24
CA LYS A 89 -8.10 2.12 2.62
C LYS A 89 -7.81 3.50 3.19
N THR A 90 -7.00 4.32 2.53
CA THR A 90 -6.74 5.69 2.98
C THR A 90 -7.98 6.55 2.71
N PRO A 91 -8.65 7.09 3.76
CA PRO A 91 -9.87 7.88 3.57
C PRO A 91 -9.60 9.12 2.71
N VAL A 92 -10.40 9.30 1.65
CA VAL A 92 -10.30 10.50 0.81
C VAL A 92 -11.10 11.64 1.46
N PRO A 93 -10.47 12.80 1.73
CA PRO A 93 -11.18 13.96 2.26
C PRO A 93 -12.21 14.47 1.24
N ALA A 94 -13.27 15.14 1.73
CA ALA A 94 -14.43 15.49 0.90
C ALA A 94 -14.06 16.31 -0.35
N ASP A 95 -13.12 17.24 -0.21
CA ASP A 95 -12.56 18.10 -1.27
C ASP A 95 -11.77 17.33 -2.34
N GLY A 96 -11.36 16.10 -2.05
CA GLY A 96 -10.62 15.21 -2.94
C GLY A 96 -11.44 14.10 -3.60
N ARG A 97 -12.68 13.83 -3.15
CA ARG A 97 -13.44 12.63 -3.55
C ARG A 97 -13.69 12.54 -5.05
N ALA A 98 -14.16 13.61 -5.67
CA ALA A 98 -14.42 13.63 -7.11
C ALA A 98 -13.14 13.40 -7.93
N ARG A 99 -12.01 13.94 -7.47
CA ARG A 99 -10.70 13.79 -8.13
C ARG A 99 -10.17 12.36 -8.02
N MET A 100 -10.38 11.70 -6.87
CA MET A 100 -9.89 10.33 -6.63
C MET A 100 -10.81 9.22 -7.14
N ALA A 101 -12.08 9.52 -7.47
CA ALA A 101 -13.03 8.50 -7.91
C ALA A 101 -12.53 7.70 -9.14
N GLY A 102 -11.99 8.41 -10.14
CA GLY A 102 -11.40 7.78 -11.34
C GLY A 102 -10.18 6.91 -11.02
N PRO A 103 -9.13 7.46 -10.38
CA PRO A 103 -7.95 6.70 -9.98
C PRO A 103 -8.26 5.47 -9.10
N LEU A 104 -9.12 5.61 -8.09
CA LEU A 104 -9.49 4.48 -7.21
C LEU A 104 -10.25 3.39 -7.95
N ARG A 105 -11.11 3.75 -8.91
CA ARG A 105 -11.79 2.75 -9.76
C ARG A 105 -10.79 1.96 -10.61
N LEU A 106 -9.78 2.62 -11.16
CA LEU A 106 -8.72 1.96 -11.94
C LEU A 106 -7.84 1.08 -11.06
N LEU A 107 -7.48 1.56 -9.85
CA LEU A 107 -6.74 0.78 -8.86
C LEU A 107 -7.50 -0.49 -8.49
N HIS A 108 -8.79 -0.37 -8.19
CA HIS A 108 -9.64 -1.51 -7.87
C HIS A 108 -9.72 -2.53 -9.02
N ALA A 109 -9.82 -2.06 -10.26
CA ALA A 109 -9.81 -2.93 -11.43
C ALA A 109 -8.47 -3.66 -11.59
N ALA A 110 -7.35 -2.97 -11.38
CA ALA A 110 -6.01 -3.55 -11.41
C ALA A 110 -5.83 -4.62 -10.31
N ASP A 111 -6.24 -4.32 -9.09
CA ASP A 111 -6.22 -5.25 -7.95
C ASP A 111 -7.05 -6.51 -8.23
N ALA A 112 -8.23 -6.35 -8.85
CA ALA A 112 -9.06 -7.47 -9.26
C ALA A 112 -8.38 -8.36 -10.31
N GLN A 113 -7.71 -7.78 -11.32
CA GLN A 113 -6.95 -8.56 -12.30
C GLN A 113 -5.76 -9.27 -11.65
N LEU A 114 -5.07 -8.60 -10.73
CA LEU A 114 -3.90 -9.12 -10.04
C LEU A 114 -4.25 -10.32 -9.14
N ARG A 115 -5.36 -10.23 -8.40
CA ARG A 115 -5.90 -11.37 -7.62
C ARG A 115 -6.28 -12.55 -8.52
N ARG A 116 -6.92 -12.28 -9.68
CA ARG A 116 -7.25 -13.34 -10.65
C ARG A 116 -5.99 -13.98 -11.26
N ALA A 117 -4.96 -13.19 -11.53
CA ALA A 117 -3.68 -13.69 -12.01
C ALA A 117 -3.05 -14.64 -10.96
N LEU A 118 -2.98 -14.22 -9.70
CA LEU A 118 -2.46 -15.06 -8.62
C LEU A 118 -3.27 -16.35 -8.42
N ALA A 119 -4.60 -16.26 -8.52
CA ALA A 119 -5.47 -17.43 -8.45
C ALA A 119 -5.19 -18.41 -9.60
N ALA A 120 -5.08 -17.93 -10.84
CA ALA A 120 -4.74 -18.75 -12.00
C ALA A 120 -3.34 -19.38 -11.87
N ALA A 121 -2.35 -18.61 -11.41
CA ALA A 121 -1.00 -19.12 -11.15
C ALA A 121 -0.99 -20.25 -10.12
N THR A 122 -1.71 -20.06 -9.00
CA THR A 122 -1.84 -21.08 -7.95
C THR A 122 -2.54 -22.34 -8.45
N ALA A 123 -3.48 -22.19 -9.38
CA ALA A 123 -4.20 -23.30 -10.02
C ALA A 123 -3.42 -23.98 -11.15
N GLY A 124 -2.22 -23.49 -11.52
CA GLY A 124 -1.46 -23.97 -12.68
C GLY A 124 -2.06 -23.59 -14.04
N ASP A 125 -3.05 -22.69 -14.06
CA ASP A 125 -3.70 -22.20 -15.28
C ASP A 125 -2.85 -21.11 -15.95
N GLN A 126 -1.90 -21.55 -16.78
CA GLN A 126 -0.99 -20.67 -17.52
C GLN A 126 -1.73 -19.72 -18.47
N THR A 127 -2.77 -20.22 -19.15
CA THR A 127 -3.56 -19.42 -20.10
C THR A 127 -4.35 -18.33 -19.38
N GLY A 128 -5.02 -18.69 -18.28
CA GLY A 128 -5.72 -17.75 -17.43
C GLY A 128 -4.77 -16.71 -16.85
N PHE A 129 -3.62 -17.13 -16.34
CA PHE A 129 -2.58 -16.23 -15.83
C PHE A 129 -2.12 -15.22 -16.88
N ALA A 130 -1.72 -15.68 -18.07
CA ALA A 130 -1.29 -14.81 -19.17
C ALA A 130 -2.39 -13.84 -19.62
N ALA A 131 -3.65 -14.31 -19.66
CA ALA A 131 -4.80 -13.47 -19.99
C ALA A 131 -5.02 -12.35 -18.97
N GLN A 132 -4.88 -12.63 -17.66
CA GLN A 132 -5.00 -11.60 -16.63
C GLN A 132 -3.84 -10.60 -16.67
N LEU A 133 -2.59 -11.06 -16.90
CA LEU A 133 -1.44 -10.16 -17.07
C LEU A 133 -1.62 -9.22 -18.26
N THR A 134 -2.15 -9.73 -19.37
CA THR A 134 -2.47 -8.90 -20.55
C THR A 134 -3.51 -7.82 -20.22
N LYS A 135 -4.52 -8.14 -19.43
CA LYS A 135 -5.52 -7.17 -18.97
C LYS A 135 -4.90 -6.14 -18.01
N LEU A 136 -4.05 -6.59 -17.09
CA LEU A 136 -3.35 -5.71 -16.16
C LEU A 136 -2.44 -4.70 -16.91
N ALA A 137 -1.71 -5.16 -17.93
CA ALA A 137 -0.88 -4.31 -18.77
C ALA A 137 -1.67 -3.20 -19.51
N LYS A 138 -2.95 -3.44 -19.83
CA LYS A 138 -3.83 -2.42 -20.43
C LYS A 138 -4.27 -1.34 -19.44
N VAL A 139 -4.26 -1.64 -18.14
CA VAL A 139 -4.70 -0.71 -17.08
C VAL A 139 -3.54 0.05 -16.47
N SER A 140 -2.31 -0.47 -16.53
CA SER A 140 -1.14 0.14 -15.87
C SER A 140 -0.87 1.58 -16.32
N ALA A 141 -0.76 1.84 -17.62
CA ALA A 141 -0.51 3.19 -18.13
C ALA A 141 -1.65 4.18 -17.79
N PRO A 142 -2.95 3.84 -18.02
CA PRO A 142 -4.05 4.67 -17.55
C PRO A 142 -4.04 4.92 -16.05
N LEU A 143 -3.73 3.92 -15.23
CA LEU A 143 -3.67 4.05 -13.78
C LEU A 143 -2.56 5.03 -13.37
N ASN A 144 -1.36 4.87 -13.89
CA ASN A 144 -0.22 5.75 -13.60
C ASN A 144 -0.53 7.20 -13.99
N HIS A 145 -1.06 7.41 -15.20
CA HIS A 145 -1.47 8.73 -15.66
C HIS A 145 -2.57 9.33 -14.76
N SER A 146 -3.54 8.53 -14.32
CA SER A 146 -4.62 9.00 -13.45
C SER A 146 -4.12 9.42 -12.06
N PHE A 147 -3.13 8.70 -11.51
CA PHE A 147 -2.47 9.09 -10.26
C PHE A 147 -1.65 10.36 -10.42
N ASP A 148 -0.87 10.47 -11.50
CA ASP A 148 -0.08 11.66 -11.78
C ASP A 148 -0.96 12.92 -11.90
N ALA A 149 -2.10 12.81 -12.60
CA ALA A 149 -3.05 13.90 -12.79
C ALA A 149 -3.64 14.46 -11.49
N VAL A 150 -3.70 13.65 -10.43
CA VAL A 150 -4.16 14.10 -9.11
C VAL A 150 -3.01 14.50 -8.19
N GLY A 151 -1.75 14.31 -8.58
CA GLY A 151 -0.57 14.63 -7.79
C GLY A 151 -0.09 13.47 -6.91
N LEU A 152 -0.32 12.23 -7.34
CA LEU A 152 0.13 11.00 -6.70
C LEU A 152 1.28 10.33 -7.49
N GLN A 153 2.29 11.11 -7.89
CA GLN A 153 3.33 10.63 -8.80
C GLN A 153 4.17 9.48 -8.25
N ASP A 154 4.32 9.38 -6.92
CA ASP A 154 5.06 8.27 -6.29
C ASP A 154 4.29 6.94 -6.35
N CYS A 155 2.97 6.99 -6.63
CA CYS A 155 2.13 5.83 -6.92
C CYS A 155 1.94 5.58 -8.43
N GLY A 156 2.31 6.56 -9.24
CA GLY A 156 2.16 6.54 -10.70
C GLY A 156 3.51 6.42 -11.39
N SER A 157 3.86 7.42 -12.21
CA SER A 157 5.04 7.34 -13.09
C SER A 157 6.38 7.19 -12.36
N ARG A 158 6.52 7.65 -11.11
CA ARG A 158 7.79 7.57 -10.35
C ARG A 158 8.01 6.24 -9.63
N GLN A 159 7.01 5.36 -9.66
CA GLN A 159 7.13 4.06 -9.01
C GLN A 159 7.91 3.05 -9.87
N GLN A 160 7.94 3.28 -11.18
CA GLN A 160 8.66 2.47 -12.18
C GLN A 160 10.15 2.82 -12.24
#